data_AF-A0A7C2TWS6-F1
#
_entry.id   AF-A0A7C2TWS6-F1
#
_cell.length_a   1.000
_cell.length_b   1.000
_cell.length_c   1.000
_cell.angle_alpha   90.00
_cell.angle_beta   90.00
_cell.angle_gamma   90.00
#
_symmetry.space_group_name_H-M   'P 1'
#
loop_
_entity.id
_entity.type
_entity.pdbx_description
1 polymer ?
#
loop_
_entity_poly.entity_id
_entity_poly.type
_entity_poly.pdbx_seq_one_letter_code
_entity_poly.pdbx_strand_id
1 'polypeptide(L)' 'MKSIWHKCSCLVLLIVVFISQPALGQPAGKYAEQIKTFEAFVKTKMEADQMTGLSVAFMKDDFIWAKGQGD' A
#
# COMPACT_ATOMS: atom_id res chain seq x y z
N MET A 1 -32.24 17.17 21.58
CA MET A 1 -31.74 15.80 21.25
C MET A 1 -31.79 15.51 19.74
N LYS A 2 -31.14 16.32 18.88
CA LYS A 2 -31.03 16.05 17.43
C LYS A 2 -29.59 15.73 16.98
N SER A 3 -28.60 15.94 17.85
CA SER A 3 -27.18 15.82 17.54
C SER A 3 -26.66 14.36 17.47
N ILE A 4 -27.37 13.41 18.08
CA ILE A 4 -26.96 11.99 18.11
C ILE A 4 -27.20 11.29 16.75
N TRP A 5 -28.20 11.73 15.99
CA TRP A 5 -28.61 11.07 14.75
C TRP A 5 -27.62 11.28 13.59
N HIS A 6 -27.01 12.46 13.50
CA HIS A 6 -25.96 12.73 12.50
C HIS A 6 -24.65 11.99 12.80
N LYS A 7 -24.35 11.73 14.08
CA LYS A 7 -23.15 11.01 14.50
C LYS A 7 -23.22 9.52 14.17
N CYS A 8 -24.40 8.89 14.34
CA CYS A 8 -24.60 7.49 13.95
C CYS A 8 -24.55 7.29 12.43
N SER A 9 -25.04 8.24 11.64
CA SER A 9 -25.02 8.16 10.18
C SER A 9 -23.59 8.15 9.61
N CYS A 10 -22.71 9.04 10.10
CA CYS A 10 -21.30 9.02 9.71
C CYS A 10 -20.56 7.75 10.17
N LEU A 11 -20.91 7.22 11.35
CA LEU A 11 -20.28 6.01 11.87
C LEU A 11 -20.57 4.79 10.99
N VAL A 12 -21.82 4.64 10.55
CA VAL A 12 -22.23 3.54 9.65
C VAL A 12 -21.52 3.64 8.30
N LEU A 13 -21.36 4.86 7.77
CA LEU A 13 -20.69 5.09 6.49
C LEU A 13 -19.20 4.74 6.54
N LEU A 14 -18.52 5.04 7.65
CA LEU A 14 -17.12 4.66 7.88
C LEU A 14 -16.96 3.13 8.00
N ILE A 15 -17.89 2.45 8.66
CA ILE A 15 -17.87 0.98 8.78
C ILE A 15 -18.03 0.32 7.41
N VAL A 16 -18.94 0.81 6.56
CA VAL A 16 -19.13 0.29 5.20
C VAL A 16 -17.85 0.45 4.36
N VAL A 17 -17.17 1.60 4.44
CA VAL A 17 -15.90 1.85 3.73
C VAL A 17 -14.82 0.86 4.17
N PHE A 18 -14.68 0.60 5.48
CA PHE A 18 -13.70 -0.36 5.99
C PHE A 18 -14.00 -1.83 5.62
N ILE A 19 -15.27 -2.24 5.58
CA ILE A 19 -15.66 -3.61 5.18
C ILE A 19 -15.51 -3.80 3.66
N SER A 20 -15.71 -2.73 2.89
CA SER A 20 -15.56 -2.75 1.43
C SER A 20 -14.11 -2.70 0.95
N GLN A 21 -13.12 -2.56 1.85
CA GLN A 21 -11.73 -2.69 1.46
C GLN A 21 -11.54 -4.11 0.96
N PRO A 22 -11.22 -4.32 -0.33
CA PRO A 22 -10.84 -5.65 -0.77
C PRO A 22 -9.65 -6.01 0.11
N ALA A 23 -9.75 -7.14 0.80
CA ALA A 23 -8.65 -7.75 1.51
C ALA A 23 -7.64 -8.21 0.45
N LEU A 24 -6.99 -7.27 -0.23
CA LEU A 24 -5.79 -7.46 -1.02
C LEU A 24 -4.63 -7.65 -0.04
N GLY A 25 -4.83 -8.52 0.96
CA GLY A 25 -3.75 -9.19 1.65
C GLY A 25 -3.12 -10.10 0.61
N GLN A 26 -2.27 -9.51 -0.23
CA GLN A 26 -1.51 -10.25 -1.20
C GLN A 26 -0.79 -11.38 -0.47
N PRO A 27 -0.67 -12.57 -1.05
CA PRO A 27 0.11 -13.64 -0.45
C PRO A 27 1.53 -13.12 -0.26
N ALA A 28 1.88 -12.82 1.00
CA ALA A 28 3.12 -12.16 1.40
C ALA A 28 4.39 -12.95 1.02
N GLY A 29 4.24 -14.14 0.43
CA GLY A 29 5.33 -15.01 0.01
C GLY A 29 5.55 -15.17 -1.50
N LYS A 30 4.60 -14.80 -2.39
CA LYS A 30 4.69 -15.23 -3.81
C LYS A 30 5.96 -14.74 -4.52
N TYR A 31 6.42 -13.53 -4.17
CA TYR A 31 7.61 -12.91 -4.77
C TYR A 31 8.56 -12.29 -3.73
N ALA A 32 8.51 -12.75 -2.48
CA ALA A 32 9.19 -12.08 -1.37
C ALA A 32 10.72 -11.95 -1.59
N GLU A 33 11.36 -13.01 -2.09
CA GLU A 33 12.80 -13.00 -2.37
C GLU A 33 13.14 -12.07 -3.54
N GLN A 34 12.36 -12.12 -4.62
CA GLN A 34 12.57 -11.27 -5.79
C GLN A 34 12.37 -9.78 -5.46
N ILE A 35 11.34 -9.48 -4.66
CA ILE A 35 11.09 -8.13 -4.13
C ILE A 35 12.28 -7.67 -3.31
N LYS A 36 12.80 -8.50 -2.41
CA LYS A 36 13.97 -8.14 -1.59
C LYS A 36 15.20 -7.82 -2.44
N THR A 37 15.47 -8.64 -3.47
CA THR A 37 16.56 -8.36 -4.42
C THR A 37 16.33 -7.07 -5.19
N PHE A 38 15.10 -6.83 -5.64
CA PHE A 38 14.72 -5.61 -6.36
C PHE A 38 14.86 -4.36 -5.48
N GLU A 39 14.42 -4.41 -4.23
CA GLU A 39 14.55 -3.31 -3.27
C GLU A 39 16.02 -2.94 -3.03
N ALA A 40 16.90 -3.93 -2.89
CA ALA A 40 18.33 -3.70 -2.74
C ALA A 40 18.92 -2.99 -3.96
N PHE A 41 18.54 -3.43 -5.16
CA PHE A 41 18.95 -2.78 -6.41
C PHE A 41 18.48 -1.33 -6.49
N VAL A 42 17.20 -1.08 -6.19
CA VAL A 42 16.62 0.26 -6.22
C VAL A 42 17.35 1.18 -5.25
N LYS A 43 17.64 0.71 -4.02
CA LYS A 43 18.38 1.50 -3.04
C LYS A 43 19.75 1.92 -3.58
N THR A 44 20.55 0.97 -4.11
CA THR A 44 21.87 1.28 -4.67
C THR A 44 21.78 2.26 -5.83
N LYS A 45 20.75 2.18 -6.66
CA LYS A 45 20.53 3.13 -7.77
C LYS A 45 20.15 4.52 -7.28
N MET A 46 19.24 4.61 -6.31
CA MET A 46 18.85 5.89 -5.72
C MET A 46 20.05 6.60 -5.07
N GLU A 47 20.91 5.86 -4.36
CA GLU A 47 22.14 6.39 -3.78
C GLU A 47 23.12 6.92 -4.85
N ALA A 48 23.32 6.16 -5.92
CA ALA A 48 24.21 6.54 -7.02
C ALA A 48 23.70 7.79 -7.79
N ASP A 49 22.39 7.88 -7.97
CA ASP A 49 21.75 8.95 -8.74
C ASP A 49 21.34 10.15 -7.87
N GLN A 50 21.69 10.14 -6.57
CA GLN A 50 21.31 11.16 -5.58
C GLN A 50 19.80 11.44 -5.51
N MET A 51 18.99 10.39 -5.67
CA MET A 51 17.53 10.48 -5.61
C MET A 51 17.06 10.44 -4.15
N THR A 52 16.27 11.43 -3.74
CA THR A 52 15.69 11.51 -2.38
C THR A 52 14.47 10.60 -2.18
N GLY A 53 13.83 10.17 -3.26
CA GLY A 53 12.68 9.29 -3.19
C GLY A 53 12.28 8.69 -4.54
N LEU A 54 11.67 7.51 -4.49
CA LEU A 54 11.14 6.80 -5.65
C LEU A 54 9.92 5.96 -5.26
N SER A 55 8.82 6.13 -5.98
CA SER A 55 7.65 5.25 -5.84
C SER A 55 7.65 4.21 -6.95
N VAL A 56 7.54 2.94 -6.56
CA VAL A 56 7.47 1.82 -7.51
C VAL A 56 6.20 1.03 -7.25
N ALA A 57 5.50 0.69 -8.32
CA ALA A 57 4.39 -0.25 -8.29
C ALA A 57 4.52 -1.24 -9.45
N PHE A 58 4.17 -2.51 -9.20
CA PHE A 58 4.09 -3.51 -10.24
C PHE A 58 2.87 -4.39 -10.04
N MET A 59 2.32 -4.83 -11.17
CA MET A 59 1.14 -5.69 -11.23
C MET A 59 1.47 -6.89 -12.12
N LYS A 60 1.20 -8.09 -11.60
CA LYS A 60 1.34 -9.33 -12.36
C LYS A 60 0.25 -10.31 -11.95
N ASP A 61 -0.62 -10.66 -12.90
CA ASP A 61 -1.86 -11.39 -12.62
C ASP A 61 -2.63 -10.67 -11.49
N ASP A 62 -3.03 -11.39 -10.44
CA ASP A 62 -3.71 -10.83 -9.26
C ASP A 62 -2.75 -10.29 -8.18
N PHE A 63 -1.45 -10.17 -8.49
CA PHE A 63 -0.45 -9.66 -7.55
C PHE A 63 -0.14 -8.18 -7.85
N ILE A 64 -0.47 -7.28 -6.92
CA ILE A 64 -0.17 -5.84 -6.99
C ILE A 64 0.71 -5.40 -5.83
N TRP A 65 2.00 -5.18 -6.04
CA TRP A 65 2.87 -4.62 -5.00
C TRP A 65 3.20 -3.17 -5.31
N ALA A 66 3.21 -2.33 -4.29
CA ALA A 66 3.63 -0.95 -4.40
C ALA A 66 4.42 -0.55 -3.15
N LYS A 67 5.48 0.23 -3.33
CA LYS A 67 6.31 0.76 -2.26
C LYS A 67 6.91 2.11 -2.63
N GLY A 68 6.85 3.04 -1.68
CA GLY A 68 7.67 4.24 -1.69
C GLY A 68 9.03 3.96 -1.06
N GLN A 69 10.10 4.38 -1.72
CA GLN A 69 11.47 4.36 -1.24
C GLN A 69 11.91 5.81 -1.01
N GLY A 70 12.63 6.07 0.06
CA GLY A 70 13.07 7.40 0.47
C GLY A 70 13.49 7.38 1.94
N ASP A 71 14.24 8.41 2.34
CA ASP A 71 14.70 8.60 3.71
C ASP A 71 13.67 9.36 4.57
#